data_AF-A0A935EJB6-F1
#
_entry.id   AF-A0A935EJB6-F1
#
_cell.length_a   1.000
_cell.length_b   1.000
_cell.length_c   1.000
_cell.angle_alpha   90.00
_cell.angle_beta   90.00
_cell.angle_gamma   90.00
#
_symmetry.space_group_name_H-M   'P 1'
#
loop_
_entity.id
_entity.type
_entity.pdbx_description
1 polymer ?
#
loop_
_entity_poly.entity_id
_entity_poly.type
_entity_poly.pdbx_seq_one_letter_code
_entity_poly.pdbx_strand_id
1 'polypeptide(L)'
;MTFTEQDKLKALAIVSIFETSKPFGSYAACVVLNDGAGVSYGIAQFTHRSGSLWEVVDRYLNAGGQIGREVLAAAIPLLKRNNVSAIERLASDTRFKKALIAAAVTREMKEAQHFVATTRYLRPAIDICTRMGFSLPLSLAVVYDSVVHGSWERIAGRVGTRTADEKAWITEYVRKRHIWLTAIVRLRSTTYRTRFFLNQIATGNWYLKLPLIVHGVKLSEPSASAGGTTAVGGSTVSKPTDVPSPAPLPPAHAGGSDLLATAASNFDRIDGVVTGVVTRTDRAKSLWTTVIGTLSQALWAIFGFFAGLPREVWIVVALIAAAFMLFFLYRQLVLGRIREQLTTDHRQLTTAI
;
A
#
# COMPACT_ATOMS: atom_id res chain seq x y z
N MET A 1 4.23 27.72 -4.18
CA MET A 1 4.96 26.78 -3.30
C MET A 1 4.53 25.38 -3.66
N THR A 2 5.47 24.43 -3.71
CA THR A 2 5.19 23.07 -4.21
C THR A 2 6.02 22.06 -3.43
N PHE A 3 5.37 21.06 -2.83
CA PHE A 3 6.05 19.93 -2.20
C PHE A 3 6.84 19.12 -3.24
N THR A 4 8.03 18.64 -2.89
CA THR A 4 8.83 17.79 -3.79
C THR A 4 8.18 16.40 -3.94
N GLU A 5 8.55 15.64 -4.98
CA GLU A 5 8.11 14.24 -5.07
C GLU A 5 8.58 13.40 -3.88
N GLN A 6 9.77 13.67 -3.31
CA GLN A 6 10.23 12.99 -2.10
C GLN A 6 9.32 13.30 -0.90
N ASP A 7 8.81 14.53 -0.76
CA ASP A 7 7.88 14.89 0.31
C ASP A 7 6.52 14.21 0.14
N LYS A 8 6.03 14.13 -1.10
CA LYS A 8 4.81 13.41 -1.43
C LYS A 8 4.93 11.91 -1.16
N LEU A 9 6.06 11.30 -1.52
CA LEU A 9 6.36 9.89 -1.27
C LEU A 9 6.55 9.59 0.22
N LYS A 10 7.19 10.49 1.00
CA LYS A 10 7.25 10.39 2.47
C LYS A 10 5.84 10.40 3.08
N ALA A 11 4.97 11.32 2.64
CA ALA A 11 3.58 11.39 3.12
C ALA A 11 2.77 10.12 2.76
N LEU A 12 2.89 9.62 1.52
CA LEU A 12 2.27 8.35 1.09
C LEU A 12 2.78 7.16 1.92
N ALA A 13 4.09 7.05 2.14
CA ALA A 13 4.68 5.92 2.85
C ALA A 13 4.28 5.89 4.34
N ILE A 14 4.24 7.05 5.00
CA ILE A 14 3.80 7.17 6.40
C ILE A 14 2.36 6.68 6.58
N VAL A 15 1.44 7.09 5.70
CA VAL A 15 0.03 6.68 5.78
C VAL A 15 -0.17 5.23 5.36
N SER A 16 0.54 4.75 4.32
CA SER A 16 0.52 3.33 3.93
C SER A 16 0.94 2.42 5.09
N ILE A 17 1.94 2.83 5.88
CA ILE A 17 2.36 2.12 7.09
C ILE A 17 1.27 2.17 8.17
N PHE A 18 0.58 3.30 8.32
CA PHE A 18 -0.52 3.43 9.27
C PHE A 18 -1.76 2.59 8.91
N GLU A 19 -2.02 2.31 7.63
CA GLU A 19 -3.11 1.42 7.20
C GLU A 19 -2.70 -0.07 7.15
N THR A 20 -1.47 -0.38 6.69
CA THR A 20 -1.09 -1.74 6.29
C THR A 20 0.19 -2.29 6.95
N SER A 21 0.87 -1.49 7.77
CA SER A 21 2.22 -1.77 8.30
C SER A 21 3.29 -1.97 7.21
N LYS A 22 3.10 -1.41 6.00
CA LYS A 22 4.06 -1.45 4.88
C LYS A 22 4.22 -0.06 4.23
N PRO A 23 5.43 0.31 3.77
CA PRO A 23 5.67 1.62 3.14
C PRO A 23 4.90 1.78 1.83
N PHE A 24 4.79 0.70 1.06
CA PHE A 24 4.07 0.61 -0.20
C PHE A 24 3.58 -0.83 -0.39
N GLY A 25 2.62 -1.06 -1.29
CA GLY A 25 2.45 -2.39 -1.88
C GLY A 25 3.66 -2.75 -2.77
N SER A 26 3.73 -3.98 -3.27
CA SER A 26 4.72 -4.32 -4.31
C SER A 26 4.29 -3.69 -5.64
N TYR A 27 5.24 -3.11 -6.38
CA TYR A 27 5.01 -2.63 -7.75
C TYR A 27 4.45 -3.72 -8.68
N ALA A 28 4.79 -4.98 -8.42
CA ALA A 28 4.39 -6.16 -9.19
C ALA A 28 3.13 -6.85 -8.66
N ALA A 29 2.51 -6.34 -7.58
CA ALA A 29 1.25 -6.89 -7.08
C ALA A 29 0.18 -6.79 -8.17
N CYS A 30 -0.44 -7.91 -8.55
CA CYS A 30 -1.43 -7.94 -9.63
C CYS A 30 -2.48 -9.00 -9.31
N VAL A 31 -3.68 -8.57 -8.93
CA VAL A 31 -4.76 -9.43 -8.46
C VAL A 31 -6.09 -9.07 -9.14
N VAL A 32 -7.03 -10.01 -9.12
CA VAL A 32 -8.44 -9.77 -9.45
C VAL A 32 -9.26 -10.15 -8.23
N LEU A 33 -10.17 -9.29 -7.81
CA LEU A 33 -11.02 -9.48 -6.64
C LEU A 33 -12.49 -9.62 -7.06
N ASN A 34 -13.29 -10.26 -6.20
CA ASN A 34 -14.73 -10.47 -6.44
C ASN A 34 -15.58 -9.24 -6.03
N ASP A 35 -15.00 -8.04 -6.17
CA ASP A 35 -15.64 -6.73 -5.98
C ASP A 35 -16.07 -6.09 -7.32
N GLY A 36 -15.73 -6.73 -8.44
CA GLY A 36 -15.98 -6.22 -9.78
C GLY A 36 -15.06 -5.06 -10.21
N ALA A 37 -14.01 -4.72 -9.45
CA ALA A 37 -13.06 -3.67 -9.79
C ALA A 37 -12.14 -4.05 -10.97
N GLY A 38 -12.03 -5.35 -11.26
CA GLY A 38 -11.22 -5.92 -12.33
C GLY A 38 -9.80 -6.24 -11.88
N VAL A 39 -8.83 -6.04 -12.76
CA VAL A 39 -7.41 -6.07 -12.38
C VAL A 39 -7.13 -4.92 -11.42
N SER A 40 -6.51 -5.24 -10.29
CA SER A 40 -6.01 -4.33 -9.27
C SER A 40 -4.49 -4.53 -9.15
N TYR A 41 -3.72 -3.46 -9.40
CA TYR A 41 -2.28 -3.55 -9.68
C TYR A 41 -1.43 -2.57 -8.87
N GLY A 42 -0.19 -2.94 -8.57
CA GLY A 42 0.85 -2.04 -8.07
C GLY A 42 0.70 -1.57 -6.64
N ILE A 43 1.55 -0.59 -6.27
CA ILE A 43 1.79 -0.13 -4.90
C ILE A 43 0.56 0.37 -4.14
N ALA A 44 -0.49 0.78 -4.86
CA ALA A 44 -1.71 1.36 -4.31
C ALA A 44 -2.98 0.76 -4.95
N GLN A 45 -2.89 -0.49 -5.43
CA GLN A 45 -4.00 -1.25 -6.02
C GLN A 45 -4.79 -0.47 -7.10
N PHE A 46 -4.08 0.07 -8.09
CA PHE A 46 -4.68 0.77 -9.22
C PHE A 46 -5.64 -0.17 -9.96
N THR A 47 -6.93 0.17 -10.01
CA THR A 47 -7.99 -0.70 -10.55
C THR A 47 -8.41 -0.28 -11.96
N HIS A 48 -8.90 -1.24 -12.73
CA HIS A 48 -9.56 -0.95 -14.02
C HIS A 48 -10.81 -0.08 -13.80
N ARG A 49 -11.74 -0.49 -12.93
CA ARG A 49 -13.02 0.22 -12.72
C ARG A 49 -12.86 1.70 -12.33
N SER A 50 -11.84 2.04 -11.54
CA SER A 50 -11.57 3.44 -11.13
C SER A 50 -10.87 4.28 -12.20
N GLY A 51 -10.43 3.67 -13.32
CA GLY A 51 -9.59 4.29 -14.33
C GLY A 51 -8.13 4.54 -13.90
N SER A 52 -7.73 4.21 -12.67
CA SER A 52 -6.34 4.44 -12.23
C SER A 52 -5.36 3.47 -12.87
N LEU A 53 -5.78 2.24 -13.20
CA LEU A 53 -4.95 1.32 -13.99
C LEU A 53 -4.72 1.82 -15.42
N TRP A 54 -5.71 2.48 -16.03
CA TRP A 54 -5.51 3.14 -17.31
C TRP A 54 -4.40 4.20 -17.20
N GLU A 55 -4.49 5.12 -16.23
CA GLU A 55 -3.52 6.21 -16.07
C GLU A 55 -2.07 5.71 -15.85
N VAL A 56 -1.88 4.62 -15.10
CA VAL A 56 -0.55 4.01 -14.90
C VAL A 56 0.00 3.46 -16.21
N VAL A 57 -0.80 2.70 -16.96
CA VAL A 57 -0.36 2.08 -18.22
C VAL A 57 -0.13 3.12 -19.31
N ASP A 58 -1.00 4.11 -19.44
CA ASP A 58 -0.88 5.22 -20.39
C ASP A 58 0.41 6.02 -20.12
N ARG A 59 0.69 6.36 -18.85
CA ARG A 59 1.93 7.03 -18.44
C ARG A 59 3.18 6.20 -18.69
N TYR A 60 3.15 4.89 -18.39
CA TYR A 60 4.28 3.99 -18.68
C TYR A 60 4.61 3.95 -20.18
N LEU A 61 3.59 3.84 -21.04
CA LEU A 61 3.77 3.80 -22.49
C LEU A 61 4.30 5.14 -23.05
N ASN A 62 3.81 6.26 -22.52
CA ASN A 62 4.24 7.61 -22.89
C ASN A 62 5.65 7.96 -22.36
N ALA A 63 6.07 7.37 -21.24
CA ALA A 63 7.44 7.46 -20.70
C ALA A 63 8.46 6.59 -21.47
N GLY A 64 8.07 6.00 -22.60
CA GLY A 64 8.96 5.18 -23.44
C GLY A 64 9.10 3.72 -22.98
N GLY A 65 8.29 3.25 -22.02
CA GLY A 65 8.38 1.89 -21.49
C GLY A 65 8.22 0.79 -22.55
N GLN A 66 9.14 -0.19 -22.55
CA GLN A 66 9.25 -1.23 -23.58
C GLN A 66 8.81 -2.63 -23.12
N ILE A 67 9.04 -3.01 -21.86
CA ILE A 67 8.65 -4.34 -21.37
C ILE A 67 7.12 -4.48 -21.41
N GLY A 68 6.64 -5.48 -22.15
CA GLY A 68 5.20 -5.72 -22.36
C GLY A 68 4.47 -4.66 -23.19
N ARG A 69 5.19 -3.72 -23.84
CA ARG A 69 4.63 -2.52 -24.50
C ARG A 69 3.46 -2.82 -25.43
N GLU A 70 3.59 -3.83 -26.30
CA GLU A 70 2.56 -4.21 -27.28
C GLU A 70 1.24 -4.63 -26.61
N VAL A 71 1.33 -5.53 -25.62
CA VAL A 71 0.18 -6.06 -24.87
C VAL A 71 -0.48 -4.95 -24.05
N LEU A 72 0.33 -4.08 -23.43
CA LEU A 72 -0.14 -2.96 -22.63
C LEU A 72 -0.80 -1.87 -23.49
N ALA A 73 -0.25 -1.57 -24.67
CA ALA A 73 -0.84 -0.64 -25.64
C ALA A 73 -2.16 -1.19 -26.21
N ALA A 74 -2.21 -2.47 -26.57
CA ALA A 74 -3.43 -3.14 -27.04
C ALA A 74 -4.55 -3.16 -25.97
N ALA A 75 -4.20 -3.09 -24.69
CA ALA A 75 -5.16 -3.00 -23.59
C ALA A 75 -5.74 -1.59 -23.37
N ILE A 76 -5.09 -0.51 -23.83
CA ILE A 76 -5.54 0.89 -23.59
C ILE A 76 -7.02 1.14 -24.01
N PRO A 77 -7.51 0.69 -25.18
CA PRO A 77 -8.91 0.89 -25.58
C PRO A 77 -9.94 0.17 -24.70
N LEU A 78 -9.52 -0.87 -23.96
CA LEU A 78 -10.34 -1.58 -22.97
C LEU A 78 -10.20 -0.93 -21.58
N LEU A 79 -9.00 -0.53 -21.18
CA LEU A 79 -8.74 0.18 -19.92
C LEU A 79 -9.48 1.52 -19.83
N LYS A 80 -9.66 2.22 -20.97
CA LYS A 80 -10.49 3.44 -21.06
C LYS A 80 -12.01 3.19 -20.95
N ARG A 81 -12.47 1.93 -20.92
CA ARG A 81 -13.89 1.56 -20.79
C ARG A 81 -14.15 0.98 -19.40
N ASN A 82 -15.09 1.56 -18.66
CA ASN A 82 -15.47 1.15 -17.31
C ASN A 82 -16.68 0.17 -17.27
N ASN A 83 -17.07 -0.39 -18.42
CA ASN A 83 -18.18 -1.34 -18.50
C ASN A 83 -17.74 -2.78 -18.16
N VAL A 84 -18.72 -3.61 -17.75
CA VAL A 84 -18.49 -4.97 -17.24
C VAL A 84 -17.71 -5.84 -18.23
N SER A 85 -18.11 -5.87 -19.50
CA SER A 85 -17.44 -6.68 -20.53
C SER A 85 -15.96 -6.32 -20.74
N ALA A 86 -15.61 -5.03 -20.74
CA ALA A 86 -14.21 -4.61 -20.85
C ALA A 86 -13.39 -5.00 -19.60
N ILE A 87 -13.99 -4.87 -18.42
CA ILE A 87 -13.39 -5.22 -17.12
C ILE A 87 -13.13 -6.73 -17.02
N GLU A 88 -14.13 -7.55 -17.34
CA GLU A 88 -14.02 -9.01 -17.30
C GLU A 88 -13.01 -9.55 -18.32
N ARG A 89 -12.93 -8.94 -19.50
CA ARG A 89 -11.96 -9.31 -20.53
C ARG A 89 -10.51 -9.09 -20.08
N LEU A 90 -10.19 -7.96 -19.46
CA LEU A 90 -8.83 -7.73 -18.93
C LEU A 90 -8.57 -8.45 -17.60
N ALA A 91 -9.60 -8.68 -16.79
CA ALA A 91 -9.50 -9.50 -15.57
C ALA A 91 -9.19 -10.97 -15.89
N SER A 92 -9.72 -11.53 -16.98
CA SER A 92 -9.37 -12.87 -17.46
C SER A 92 -8.01 -12.91 -18.18
N ASP A 93 -7.65 -11.90 -18.97
CA ASP A 93 -6.41 -11.87 -19.78
C ASP A 93 -5.10 -12.04 -18.97
N THR A 94 -4.55 -13.25 -19.03
CA THR A 94 -3.30 -13.64 -18.38
C THR A 94 -2.06 -13.08 -19.08
N ARG A 95 -2.11 -12.71 -20.37
CA ARG A 95 -1.01 -12.01 -21.04
C ARG A 95 -0.92 -10.57 -20.53
N PHE A 96 -2.04 -9.86 -20.42
CA PHE A 96 -2.11 -8.51 -19.85
C PHE A 96 -1.60 -8.48 -18.40
N LYS A 97 -2.11 -9.36 -17.53
CA LYS A 97 -1.64 -9.46 -16.13
C LYS A 97 -0.14 -9.77 -16.03
N LYS A 98 0.41 -10.65 -16.88
CA LYS A 98 1.87 -10.92 -16.93
C LYS A 98 2.68 -9.74 -17.46
N ALA A 99 2.17 -9.00 -18.45
CA ALA A 99 2.83 -7.80 -18.98
C ALA A 99 2.95 -6.69 -17.92
N LEU A 100 1.91 -6.48 -17.10
CA LEU A 100 1.97 -5.60 -15.93
C LEU A 100 3.06 -6.03 -14.94
N ILE A 101 3.04 -7.31 -14.51
CA ILE A 101 4.02 -7.87 -13.58
C ILE A 101 5.46 -7.73 -14.11
N ALA A 102 5.68 -7.97 -15.41
CA ALA A 102 6.99 -7.84 -16.03
C ALA A 102 7.45 -6.37 -16.14
N ALA A 103 6.55 -5.44 -16.46
CA ALA A 103 6.86 -4.02 -16.52
C ALA A 103 7.17 -3.42 -15.14
N ALA A 104 6.65 -3.99 -14.05
CA ALA A 104 6.82 -3.48 -12.68
C ALA A 104 8.27 -3.30 -12.19
N VAL A 105 9.25 -3.95 -12.83
CA VAL A 105 10.66 -3.78 -12.48
C VAL A 105 11.30 -2.52 -13.08
N THR A 106 10.75 -1.95 -14.18
CA THR A 106 11.38 -0.81 -14.85
C THR A 106 11.12 0.50 -14.11
N ARG A 107 12.07 1.43 -14.24
CA ARG A 107 12.01 2.76 -13.63
C ARG A 107 10.76 3.52 -14.07
N GLU A 108 10.40 3.45 -15.34
CA GLU A 108 9.26 4.13 -15.96
C GLU A 108 7.92 3.66 -15.37
N MET A 109 7.80 2.37 -15.05
CA MET A 109 6.60 1.81 -14.42
C MET A 109 6.54 2.18 -12.93
N LYS A 110 7.67 2.12 -12.22
CA LYS A 110 7.76 2.57 -10.82
C LYS A 110 7.42 4.06 -10.69
N GLU A 111 7.92 4.91 -11.59
CA GLU A 111 7.59 6.33 -11.71
C GLU A 111 6.12 6.59 -12.09
N ALA A 112 5.55 5.84 -13.04
CA ALA A 112 4.14 5.96 -13.42
C ALA A 112 3.20 5.62 -12.25
N GLN A 113 3.51 4.56 -11.48
CA GLN A 113 2.78 4.21 -10.27
C GLN A 113 2.90 5.30 -9.19
N HIS A 114 4.09 5.84 -8.96
CA HIS A 114 4.31 6.96 -8.03
C HIS A 114 3.45 8.17 -8.41
N PHE A 115 3.48 8.59 -9.68
CA PHE A 115 2.73 9.74 -10.16
C PHE A 115 1.23 9.58 -9.96
N VAL A 116 0.66 8.41 -10.28
CA VAL A 116 -0.79 8.18 -10.13
C VAL A 116 -1.19 8.09 -8.67
N ALA A 117 -0.35 7.50 -7.80
CA ALA A 117 -0.59 7.49 -6.35
C ALA A 117 -0.59 8.90 -5.74
N THR A 118 0.42 9.73 -6.04
CA THR A 118 0.46 11.11 -5.54
C THR A 118 -0.67 11.95 -6.12
N THR A 119 -0.99 11.80 -7.40
CA THR A 119 -2.03 12.60 -8.07
C THR A 119 -3.45 12.24 -7.62
N ARG A 120 -3.77 10.95 -7.44
CA ARG A 120 -5.14 10.54 -7.06
C ARG A 120 -5.42 10.60 -5.57
N TYR A 121 -4.47 10.23 -4.72
CA TYR A 121 -4.74 10.10 -3.28
C TYR A 121 -4.27 11.31 -2.46
N LEU A 122 -3.13 11.91 -2.82
CA LEU A 122 -2.53 13.00 -2.02
C LEU A 122 -3.03 14.39 -2.43
N ARG A 123 -3.63 14.56 -3.62
CA ARG A 123 -4.05 15.86 -4.15
C ARG A 123 -4.99 16.66 -3.21
N PRO A 124 -6.03 16.09 -2.58
CA PRO A 124 -6.88 16.84 -1.65
C PRO A 124 -6.10 17.43 -0.46
N ALA A 125 -5.08 16.72 0.03
CA ALA A 125 -4.21 17.20 1.10
C ALA A 125 -3.28 18.33 0.61
N ILE A 126 -2.75 18.24 -0.62
CA ILE A 126 -1.96 19.32 -1.25
C ILE A 126 -2.81 20.59 -1.41
N ASP A 127 -4.08 20.46 -1.85
CA ASP A 127 -4.99 21.60 -2.00
C ASP A 127 -5.37 22.23 -0.65
N ILE A 128 -5.54 21.42 0.40
CA ILE A 128 -5.71 21.92 1.77
C ILE A 128 -4.45 22.67 2.23
N CYS A 129 -3.26 22.08 2.09
CA CYS A 129 -1.99 22.74 2.43
C CYS A 129 -1.83 24.07 1.68
N THR A 130 -2.15 24.10 0.38
CA THR A 130 -2.09 25.32 -0.44
C THR A 130 -3.03 26.42 0.10
N ARG A 131 -4.29 26.09 0.43
CA ARG A 131 -5.22 27.06 1.05
C ARG A 131 -4.74 27.54 2.42
N MET A 132 -4.17 26.64 3.23
CA MET A 132 -3.61 26.94 4.55
C MET A 132 -2.24 27.63 4.52
N GLY A 133 -1.59 27.72 3.36
CA GLY A 133 -0.22 28.24 3.21
C GLY A 133 0.86 27.32 3.79
N PHE A 134 0.55 26.04 3.98
CA PHE A 134 1.48 25.06 4.56
C PHE A 134 2.49 24.57 3.53
N SER A 135 3.73 24.44 3.98
CA SER A 135 4.92 24.23 3.17
C SER A 135 5.81 23.09 3.67
N LEU A 136 5.65 22.67 4.93
CA LEU A 136 6.52 21.68 5.57
C LEU A 136 6.06 20.25 5.27
N PRO A 137 6.99 19.32 4.95
CA PRO A 137 6.65 17.91 4.65
C PRO A 137 5.87 17.20 5.76
N LEU A 138 6.14 17.50 7.04
CA LEU A 138 5.35 17.00 8.17
C LEU A 138 3.88 17.44 8.06
N SER A 139 3.62 18.72 7.74
CA SER A 139 2.28 19.27 7.59
C SER A 139 1.49 18.54 6.50
N LEU A 140 2.12 18.26 5.36
CA LEU A 140 1.52 17.45 4.30
C LEU A 140 1.12 16.05 4.78
N ALA A 141 2.00 15.36 5.51
CA ALA A 141 1.71 14.03 6.04
C ALA A 141 0.61 14.05 7.12
N VAL A 142 0.59 15.08 8.00
CA VAL A 142 -0.46 15.29 8.99
C VAL A 142 -1.82 15.53 8.33
N VAL A 143 -1.88 16.41 7.33
CA VAL A 143 -3.12 16.70 6.58
C VAL A 143 -3.58 15.44 5.85
N TYR A 144 -2.67 14.74 5.16
CA TYR A 144 -3.02 13.55 4.38
C TYR A 144 -3.58 12.41 5.23
N ASP A 145 -2.89 12.01 6.31
CA ASP A 145 -3.42 11.01 7.26
C ASP A 145 -4.78 11.43 7.83
N SER A 146 -4.99 12.73 8.05
CA SER A 146 -6.24 13.25 8.59
C SER A 146 -7.38 13.28 7.58
N VAL A 147 -7.08 13.44 6.28
CA VAL A 147 -8.04 13.30 5.17
C VAL A 147 -8.41 11.83 4.97
N VAL A 148 -7.42 10.93 4.89
CA VAL A 148 -7.65 9.47 4.73
C VAL A 148 -8.44 8.88 5.90
N HIS A 149 -8.13 9.30 7.14
CA HIS A 149 -8.88 8.91 8.34
C HIS A 149 -10.27 9.60 8.46
N GLY A 150 -10.63 10.54 7.57
CA GLY A 150 -11.89 11.28 7.64
C GLY A 150 -12.02 12.18 8.89
N SER A 151 -10.89 12.62 9.45
CA SER A 151 -10.81 13.41 10.68
C SER A 151 -10.42 14.88 10.49
N TRP A 152 -10.05 15.28 9.25
CA TRP A 152 -9.62 16.64 8.93
C TRP A 152 -10.63 17.71 9.36
N GLU A 153 -11.79 17.79 8.71
CA GLU A 153 -12.81 18.83 8.95
C GLU A 153 -13.28 18.87 10.41
N ARG A 154 -13.47 17.69 11.03
CA ARG A 154 -13.93 17.55 12.42
C ARG A 154 -13.00 18.20 13.44
N ILE A 155 -11.69 18.25 13.16
CA ILE A 155 -10.68 18.80 14.06
C ILE A 155 -10.20 20.18 13.61
N ALA A 156 -10.09 20.45 12.31
CA ALA A 156 -9.55 21.71 11.78
C ALA A 156 -10.35 22.92 12.28
N GLY A 157 -11.69 22.86 12.22
CA GLY A 157 -12.58 23.90 12.76
C GLY A 157 -12.51 24.08 14.28
N ARG A 158 -11.81 23.20 15.02
CA ARG A 158 -11.59 23.30 16.48
C ARG A 158 -10.25 23.90 16.86
N VAL A 159 -9.31 24.08 15.91
CA VAL A 159 -7.98 24.66 16.19
C VAL A 159 -8.08 26.17 16.43
N GLY A 160 -9.09 26.82 15.84
CA GLY A 160 -9.29 28.27 15.91
C GLY A 160 -8.72 28.98 14.68
N THR A 161 -8.65 30.31 14.76
CA THR A 161 -8.21 31.18 13.66
C THR A 161 -6.81 30.83 13.18
N ARG A 162 -6.59 30.92 11.87
CA ARG A 162 -5.30 30.65 11.22
C ARG A 162 -4.20 31.55 11.79
N THR A 163 -3.22 30.95 12.47
CA THR A 163 -1.97 31.62 12.85
C THR A 163 -1.06 31.79 11.64
N ALA A 164 -0.20 32.80 11.66
CA ALA A 164 0.87 32.94 10.66
C ALA A 164 1.94 31.83 10.80
N ASP A 165 2.10 31.27 12.00
CA ASP A 165 2.95 30.11 12.24
C ASP A 165 2.24 28.79 11.87
N GLU A 166 2.74 28.15 10.81
CA GLU A 166 2.39 26.80 10.37
C GLU A 166 2.67 25.75 11.45
N LYS A 167 3.78 25.87 12.18
CA LYS A 167 4.23 24.89 13.17
C LYS A 167 3.34 24.89 14.40
N ALA A 168 2.99 26.06 14.95
CA ALA A 168 2.02 26.18 16.02
C ALA A 168 0.66 25.58 15.62
N TRP A 169 0.13 25.93 14.43
CA TRP A 169 -1.17 25.44 13.98
C TRP A 169 -1.19 23.91 13.83
N ILE A 170 -0.19 23.33 13.16
CA ILE A 170 -0.10 21.87 12.97
C ILE A 170 0.13 21.15 14.32
N THR A 171 0.92 21.73 15.23
CA THR A 171 1.10 21.18 16.58
C THR A 171 -0.22 21.10 17.33
N GLU A 172 -1.01 22.17 17.32
CA GLU A 172 -2.28 22.20 18.03
C GLU A 172 -3.35 21.35 17.34
N TYR A 173 -3.36 21.28 16.00
CA TYR A 173 -4.17 20.33 15.24
C TYR A 173 -3.91 18.88 15.68
N VAL A 174 -2.64 18.46 15.71
CA VAL A 174 -2.26 17.08 16.08
C VAL A 174 -2.61 16.79 17.55
N ARG A 175 -2.43 17.77 18.47
CA ARG A 175 -2.86 17.65 19.87
C ARG A 175 -4.38 17.45 20.00
N LYS A 176 -5.19 18.31 19.39
CA LYS A 176 -6.67 18.19 19.42
C LYS A 176 -7.14 16.89 18.77
N ARG A 177 -6.49 16.42 17.69
CA ARG A 177 -6.74 15.11 17.07
C ARG A 177 -6.36 13.95 18.01
N HIS A 178 -5.22 14.03 18.70
CA HIS A 178 -4.79 12.99 19.66
C HIS A 178 -5.76 12.83 20.83
N ILE A 179 -6.22 13.95 21.40
CA ILE A 179 -7.24 13.97 22.47
C ILE A 179 -8.54 13.32 21.98
N TRP A 180 -9.02 13.70 20.79
CA TRP A 180 -10.24 13.15 20.20
C TRP A 180 -10.17 11.64 19.93
N LEU A 181 -9.07 11.14 19.36
CA LEU A 181 -8.83 9.71 19.16
C LEU A 181 -8.75 8.94 20.48
N THR A 182 -8.16 9.55 21.52
CA THR A 182 -8.00 8.94 22.84
C THR A 182 -9.32 8.89 23.62
N ALA A 183 -10.19 9.89 23.47
CA ALA A 183 -11.50 9.89 24.13
C ALA A 183 -12.37 8.70 23.67
N ILE A 184 -12.50 8.50 22.35
CA ILE A 184 -13.41 7.53 21.75
C ILE A 184 -12.82 6.11 21.78
N VAL A 185 -13.42 5.21 22.56
CA VAL A 185 -12.95 3.81 22.79
C VAL A 185 -12.53 3.11 21.49
N ARG A 186 -13.40 3.07 20.47
CA ARG A 186 -13.14 2.41 19.17
C ARG A 186 -12.02 3.04 18.32
N LEU A 187 -11.50 4.21 18.70
CA LEU A 187 -10.42 4.93 18.01
C LEU A 187 -9.11 4.97 18.83
N ARG A 188 -9.11 4.52 20.09
CA ARG A 188 -7.91 4.50 20.95
C ARG A 188 -6.77 3.70 20.33
N SER A 189 -7.10 2.63 19.61
CA SER A 189 -6.15 1.81 18.85
C SER A 189 -5.42 2.58 17.75
N THR A 190 -6.02 3.60 17.11
CA THR A 190 -5.37 4.37 16.03
C THR A 190 -4.52 5.56 16.54
N THR A 191 -4.37 5.72 17.86
CA THR A 191 -3.60 6.83 18.45
C THR A 191 -2.11 6.81 18.12
N TYR A 192 -1.54 5.68 17.66
CA TYR A 192 -0.14 5.62 17.21
C TYR A 192 0.17 6.61 16.09
N ARG A 193 -0.79 6.92 15.22
CA ARG A 193 -0.65 7.87 14.11
C ARG A 193 -0.30 9.27 14.62
N THR A 194 -1.12 9.77 15.55
CA THR A 194 -0.90 11.07 16.19
C THR A 194 0.31 11.06 17.11
N ARG A 195 0.63 9.97 17.80
CA ARG A 195 1.88 9.82 18.57
C ARG A 195 3.13 9.94 17.70
N PHE A 196 3.15 9.33 16.51
CA PHE A 196 4.25 9.51 15.56
C PHE A 196 4.44 10.98 15.19
N PHE A 197 3.37 11.69 14.81
CA PHE A 197 3.46 13.11 14.47
C PHE A 197 3.89 13.98 15.65
N LEU A 198 3.36 13.75 16.86
CA LEU A 198 3.79 14.46 18.07
C LEU A 198 5.28 14.24 18.35
N ASN A 199 5.81 13.03 18.15
CA ASN A 199 7.23 12.73 18.32
C ASN A 199 8.09 13.48 17.29
N GLN A 200 7.71 13.49 16.00
CA GLN A 200 8.43 14.25 14.97
C GLN A 200 8.38 15.77 15.22
N ILE A 201 7.29 16.28 15.78
CA ILE A 201 7.17 17.69 16.21
C ILE A 201 8.12 17.97 17.38
N ALA A 202 8.14 17.11 18.40
CA ALA A 202 8.99 17.25 19.58
C ALA A 202 10.48 17.18 19.26
N THR A 203 10.89 16.38 18.26
CA THR A 203 12.27 16.34 17.76
C THR A 203 12.57 17.38 16.68
N GLY A 204 11.63 18.28 16.36
CA GLY A 204 11.79 19.33 15.34
C GLY A 204 11.94 18.83 13.90
N ASN A 205 11.57 17.58 13.60
CA ASN A 205 11.76 16.96 12.28
C ASN A 205 10.66 17.34 11.26
N TRP A 206 10.43 18.64 11.11
CA TRP A 206 9.42 19.22 10.22
C TRP A 206 9.59 18.85 8.73
N TYR A 207 10.81 18.50 8.33
CA TYR A 207 11.14 18.07 6.97
C TYR A 207 11.01 16.56 6.72
N LEU A 208 10.64 15.78 7.76
CA LEU A 208 10.60 14.32 7.71
C LEU A 208 11.93 13.74 7.19
N LYS A 209 13.06 14.23 7.73
CA LYS A 209 14.39 13.70 7.42
C LYS A 209 14.43 12.22 7.79
N LEU A 210 14.99 11.42 6.88
CA LEU A 210 15.18 9.99 7.05
C LEU A 210 16.51 9.70 7.80
N PRO A 211 16.65 8.55 8.48
CA PRO A 211 15.65 7.49 8.64
C PRO A 211 14.52 7.86 9.61
N LEU A 212 13.32 7.33 9.35
CA LEU A 212 12.14 7.47 10.21
C LEU A 212 11.70 6.08 10.68
N ILE A 213 11.32 5.95 11.95
CA ILE A 213 10.62 4.76 12.45
C ILE A 213 9.13 5.09 12.54
N VAL A 214 8.35 4.53 11.62
CA VAL A 214 6.89 4.71 11.52
C VAL A 214 6.24 3.41 11.97
N HIS A 215 5.54 3.40 13.11
CA HIS A 215 4.85 2.21 13.62
C HIS A 215 5.70 0.90 13.62
N GLY A 216 7.00 1.01 13.92
CA GLY A 216 7.96 -0.10 13.91
C GLY A 216 8.67 -0.37 12.56
N VAL A 217 8.17 0.20 11.46
CA VAL A 217 8.80 0.11 10.13
C VAL A 217 9.86 1.22 9.97
N LYS A 218 11.07 0.86 9.56
CA LYS A 218 12.16 1.81 9.29
C LYS A 218 12.13 2.27 7.82
N LEU A 219 11.68 3.51 7.58
CA LEU A 219 12.00 4.23 6.35
C LEU A 219 13.45 4.73 6.42
N SER A 220 14.20 4.67 5.32
CA SER A 220 15.59 5.15 5.21
C SER A 220 15.80 5.87 3.88
N GLU A 221 16.80 6.75 3.79
CA GLU A 221 17.32 7.16 2.47
C GLU A 221 17.84 5.92 1.73
N PRO A 222 17.63 5.80 0.39
CA PRO A 222 18.30 4.79 -0.39
C PRO A 222 19.82 5.04 -0.33
N SER A 223 20.53 4.15 0.34
CA SER A 223 21.94 4.36 0.70
C SER A 223 22.85 4.11 -0.50
N ALA A 224 23.31 5.19 -1.14
CA ALA A 224 24.24 5.14 -2.26
C ALA A 224 25.68 4.91 -1.77
N SER A 225 26.09 3.65 -1.64
CA SER A 225 27.48 3.25 -1.40
C SER A 225 27.82 1.98 -2.17
N ALA A 226 29.00 1.95 -2.81
CA ALA A 226 29.43 0.91 -3.73
C ALA A 226 29.60 -0.49 -3.10
N GLY A 227 29.75 -1.50 -3.94
CA GLY A 227 29.94 -2.88 -3.52
C GLY A 227 31.26 -3.11 -2.77
N GLY A 228 31.18 -3.83 -1.64
CA GLY A 228 32.32 -4.42 -0.96
C GLY A 228 32.23 -5.95 -1.03
N THR A 229 33.08 -6.56 -1.84
CA THR A 229 33.22 -8.02 -1.88
C THR A 229 33.68 -8.52 -0.51
N THR A 230 32.92 -9.42 0.12
CA THR A 230 33.34 -10.10 1.35
C THR A 230 34.49 -11.06 1.05
N ALA A 231 35.72 -10.56 1.10
CA ALA A 231 36.92 -11.37 1.01
C ALA A 231 37.03 -12.30 2.23
N VAL A 232 37.03 -13.61 1.96
CA VAL A 232 37.59 -14.61 2.88
C VAL A 232 39.05 -14.81 2.47
N GLY A 233 39.96 -14.76 3.43
CA GLY A 233 41.38 -14.57 3.16
C GLY A 233 42.13 -15.81 2.67
N GLY A 234 43.18 -15.55 1.88
CA GLY A 234 44.25 -16.48 1.53
C GLY A 234 45.47 -15.68 1.06
N SER A 235 46.64 -15.95 1.63
CA SER A 235 47.91 -15.29 1.24
C SER A 235 48.39 -15.81 -0.15
N THR A 236 49.33 -15.18 -0.88
CA THR A 236 50.59 -14.54 -0.46
C THR A 236 51.23 -13.72 -1.61
N VAL A 237 52.26 -12.91 -1.30
CA VAL A 237 53.42 -12.53 -2.17
C VAL A 237 53.31 -11.38 -3.23
N SER A 238 54.04 -10.29 -2.93
CA SER A 238 54.84 -9.40 -3.82
C SER A 238 54.24 -8.26 -4.69
N LYS A 239 55.16 -7.40 -5.18
CA LYS A 239 55.11 -5.98 -5.65
C LYS A 239 56.08 -5.86 -6.87
N PRO A 240 56.21 -4.77 -7.70
CA PRO A 240 55.51 -3.47 -7.81
C PRO A 240 54.84 -3.28 -9.22
N THR A 241 54.81 -2.20 -10.04
CA THR A 241 55.46 -0.84 -10.11
C THR A 241 54.72 0.13 -11.07
N ASP A 242 55.14 1.41 -11.07
CA ASP A 242 55.15 2.45 -12.14
C ASP A 242 53.87 3.16 -12.67
N VAL A 243 54.10 4.45 -13.02
CA VAL A 243 53.19 5.60 -13.27
C VAL A 243 54.03 6.65 -14.07
N PRO A 244 53.59 7.35 -15.16
CA PRO A 244 52.57 8.42 -15.10
C PRO A 244 51.74 8.80 -16.37
N SER A 245 50.70 9.64 -16.15
CA SER A 245 50.08 10.78 -16.94
C SER A 245 50.29 10.99 -18.47
N PRO A 246 49.43 11.80 -19.18
CA PRO A 246 48.44 12.78 -18.66
C PRO A 246 47.01 12.67 -19.26
N ALA A 247 46.13 13.62 -18.92
CA ALA A 247 44.70 13.65 -19.27
C ALA A 247 44.31 14.75 -20.30
N PRO A 248 43.09 14.67 -20.86
CA PRO A 248 42.23 15.85 -21.02
C PRO A 248 40.84 15.71 -20.36
N LEU A 249 40.16 16.84 -20.17
CA LEU A 249 38.79 17.00 -19.63
C LEU A 249 37.88 17.66 -20.70
N PRO A 250 36.55 17.81 -20.49
CA PRO A 250 35.54 16.79 -20.21
C PRO A 250 34.33 16.95 -21.18
N PRO A 251 33.22 16.20 -21.00
CA PRO A 251 31.92 16.90 -21.07
C PRO A 251 30.83 16.46 -20.07
N ALA A 252 30.07 17.46 -19.62
CA ALA A 252 28.64 17.47 -19.25
C ALA A 252 27.97 16.25 -18.53
N HIS A 253 27.74 16.44 -17.23
CA HIS A 253 26.59 16.01 -16.41
C HIS A 253 25.61 14.93 -16.94
N ALA A 254 25.65 13.73 -16.34
CA ALA A 254 24.59 12.71 -16.42
C ALA A 254 24.34 11.99 -15.05
N GLY A 255 24.35 12.73 -13.93
CA GLY A 255 24.45 12.14 -12.58
C GLY A 255 23.15 11.81 -11.83
N GLY A 256 21.96 12.00 -12.42
CA GLY A 256 20.69 11.92 -11.68
C GLY A 256 19.90 10.60 -11.81
N SER A 257 19.99 9.92 -12.95
CA SER A 257 19.15 8.77 -13.31
C SER A 257 19.60 7.46 -12.66
N ASP A 258 20.92 7.23 -12.60
CA ASP A 258 21.51 5.93 -12.25
C ASP A 258 21.36 5.59 -10.75
N LEU A 259 21.40 6.63 -9.90
CA LEU A 259 21.15 6.51 -8.45
C LEU A 259 19.73 6.03 -8.13
N LEU A 260 18.72 6.49 -8.89
CA LEU A 260 17.33 6.09 -8.68
C LEU A 260 17.06 4.67 -9.19
N ALA A 261 17.67 4.25 -10.30
CA ALA A 261 17.61 2.88 -10.78
C ALA A 261 18.27 1.90 -9.78
N THR A 262 19.44 2.26 -9.26
CA THR A 262 20.19 1.47 -8.26
C THR A 262 19.47 1.41 -6.91
N ALA A 263 18.77 2.47 -6.50
CA ALA A 263 17.91 2.47 -5.32
C ALA A 263 16.73 1.48 -5.47
N ALA A 264 16.10 1.45 -6.65
CA ALA A 264 14.87 0.71 -6.89
C ALA A 264 15.04 -0.82 -6.97
N SER A 265 16.24 -1.32 -7.32
CA SER A 265 16.53 -2.77 -7.42
C SER A 265 16.94 -3.40 -6.09
N ASN A 266 17.65 -2.66 -5.24
CA ASN A 266 18.07 -3.15 -3.92
C ASN A 266 16.91 -3.26 -2.92
N PHE A 267 15.83 -2.48 -3.10
CA PHE A 267 14.62 -2.57 -2.27
C PHE A 267 13.91 -3.93 -2.44
N ASP A 268 13.72 -4.37 -3.69
CA ASP A 268 13.06 -5.64 -4.02
C ASP A 268 13.81 -6.86 -3.40
N ARG A 269 15.14 -6.75 -3.22
CA ARG A 269 15.98 -7.78 -2.57
C ARG A 269 15.76 -7.90 -1.06
N ILE A 270 15.34 -6.83 -0.39
CA ILE A 270 15.09 -6.82 1.06
C ILE A 270 13.70 -7.42 1.37
N ASP A 271 12.67 -7.06 0.60
CA ASP A 271 11.32 -7.61 0.75
C ASP A 271 11.27 -9.14 0.58
N GLY A 272 12.11 -9.70 -0.30
CA GLY A 272 12.26 -11.15 -0.47
C GLY A 272 12.78 -11.88 0.79
N VAL A 273 13.62 -11.24 1.60
CA VAL A 273 14.11 -11.81 2.87
C VAL A 273 13.06 -11.66 3.97
N VAL A 274 12.39 -10.51 4.05
CA VAL A 274 11.36 -10.24 5.07
C VAL A 274 10.15 -11.17 4.91
N THR A 275 9.69 -11.40 3.68
CA THR A 275 8.57 -12.32 3.38
C THR A 275 8.88 -13.78 3.79
N GLY A 276 10.13 -14.22 3.64
CA GLY A 276 10.59 -15.53 4.13
C GLY A 276 10.46 -15.72 5.64
N VAL A 277 10.60 -14.65 6.43
CA VAL A 277 10.45 -14.69 7.90
C VAL A 277 8.96 -14.59 8.30
N VAL A 278 8.21 -13.67 7.69
CA VAL A 278 6.81 -13.39 8.05
C VAL A 278 5.88 -14.61 7.85
N THR A 279 6.13 -15.43 6.82
CA THR A 279 5.32 -16.63 6.54
C THR A 279 5.35 -17.70 7.64
N ARG A 280 6.35 -17.69 8.53
CA ARG A 280 6.34 -18.54 9.75
C ARG A 280 5.42 -17.98 10.83
N THR A 281 5.38 -16.65 10.98
CA THR A 281 4.60 -15.97 12.03
C THR A 281 3.09 -15.99 11.78
N ASP A 282 2.65 -15.82 10.53
CA ASP A 282 1.20 -15.76 10.24
C ASP A 282 0.51 -17.13 10.39
N ARG A 283 1.25 -18.25 10.24
CA ARG A 283 0.75 -19.59 10.57
C ARG A 283 0.39 -19.74 12.06
N ALA A 284 1.12 -19.08 12.95
CA ALA A 284 0.80 -19.06 14.38
C ALA A 284 -0.42 -18.18 14.70
N LYS A 285 -0.59 -17.04 14.00
CA LYS A 285 -1.77 -16.16 14.17
C LYS A 285 -3.07 -16.83 13.72
N SER A 286 -3.01 -17.63 12.65
CA SER A 286 -4.20 -18.31 12.09
C SER A 286 -4.87 -19.30 13.06
N LEU A 287 -4.12 -19.86 14.02
CA LEU A 287 -4.68 -20.74 15.05
C LEU A 287 -5.34 -19.92 16.18
N TRP A 288 -4.77 -18.76 16.53
CA TRP A 288 -5.30 -17.89 17.58
C TRP A 288 -6.64 -17.24 17.23
N THR A 289 -6.87 -16.86 15.98
CA THR A 289 -8.14 -16.22 15.56
C THR A 289 -9.35 -17.16 15.67
N THR A 290 -9.18 -18.45 15.40
CA THR A 290 -10.25 -19.46 15.53
C THR A 290 -10.65 -19.70 16.99
N VAL A 291 -9.69 -19.70 17.91
CA VAL A 291 -9.93 -19.89 19.36
C VAL A 291 -10.60 -18.67 19.99
N ILE A 292 -10.21 -17.45 19.59
CA ILE A 292 -10.86 -16.21 20.08
C ILE A 292 -12.32 -16.13 19.61
N GLY A 293 -12.63 -16.56 18.38
CA GLY A 293 -14.00 -16.56 17.86
C GLY A 293 -14.98 -17.42 18.68
N THR A 294 -14.55 -18.62 19.06
CA THR A 294 -15.36 -19.55 19.88
C THR A 294 -15.49 -19.08 21.34
N LEU A 295 -14.42 -18.54 21.94
CA LEU A 295 -14.49 -17.90 23.27
C LEU A 295 -15.46 -16.71 23.31
N SER A 296 -15.49 -15.89 22.25
CA SER A 296 -16.43 -14.76 22.15
C SER A 296 -17.89 -15.22 22.09
N GLN A 297 -18.19 -16.30 21.37
CA GLN A 297 -19.54 -16.87 21.29
C GLN A 297 -20.01 -17.43 22.65
N ALA A 298 -19.13 -18.12 23.39
CA ALA A 298 -19.43 -18.59 24.74
C ALA A 298 -19.72 -17.43 25.72
N LEU A 299 -18.95 -16.33 25.64
CA LEU A 299 -19.17 -15.14 26.47
C LEU A 299 -20.55 -14.49 26.22
N TRP A 300 -21.02 -14.42 24.97
CA TRP A 300 -22.36 -13.89 24.67
C TRP A 300 -23.49 -14.81 25.15
N ALA A 301 -23.31 -16.13 25.09
CA ALA A 301 -24.27 -17.09 25.66
C ALA A 301 -24.41 -16.92 27.19
N ILE A 302 -23.29 -16.76 27.90
CA ILE A 302 -23.28 -16.50 29.35
C ILE A 302 -23.93 -15.14 29.66
N PHE A 303 -23.60 -14.09 28.93
CA PHE A 303 -24.14 -12.75 29.17
C PHE A 303 -25.67 -12.70 29.04
N GLY A 304 -26.22 -13.30 27.98
CA GLY A 304 -27.67 -13.32 27.77
C GLY A 304 -28.44 -14.22 28.75
N PHE A 305 -27.78 -15.17 29.42
CA PHE A 305 -28.37 -15.96 30.50
C PHE A 305 -28.57 -15.12 31.77
N PHE A 306 -27.59 -14.29 32.13
CA PHE A 306 -27.70 -13.35 33.26
C PHE A 306 -28.56 -12.11 32.97
N ALA A 307 -28.79 -11.78 31.69
CA ALA A 307 -29.60 -10.62 31.28
C ALA A 307 -31.13 -10.83 31.38
N GLY A 308 -31.61 -11.99 31.84
CA GLY A 308 -33.04 -12.25 32.05
C GLY A 308 -33.91 -12.25 30.78
N LEU A 309 -33.29 -12.47 29.60
CA LEU A 309 -33.99 -12.40 28.32
C LEU A 309 -35.06 -13.51 28.18
N PRO A 310 -36.28 -13.19 27.69
CA PRO A 310 -37.33 -14.18 27.48
C PRO A 310 -36.89 -15.33 26.55
N ARG A 311 -37.38 -16.55 26.80
CA ARG A 311 -36.98 -17.77 26.07
C ARG A 311 -37.32 -17.68 24.59
N GLU A 312 -38.37 -16.93 24.27
CA GLU A 312 -38.88 -16.62 22.95
C GLU A 312 -37.81 -15.90 22.10
N VAL A 313 -37.05 -14.98 22.71
CA VAL A 313 -35.95 -14.26 22.05
C VAL A 313 -34.83 -15.22 21.66
N TRP A 314 -34.49 -16.15 22.55
CA TRP A 314 -33.49 -17.19 22.28
C TRP A 314 -33.93 -18.16 21.17
N ILE A 315 -35.20 -18.54 21.13
CA ILE A 315 -35.76 -19.36 20.04
C ILE A 315 -35.68 -18.61 18.70
N VAL A 316 -36.05 -17.33 18.67
CA VAL A 316 -35.94 -16.49 17.45
C VAL A 316 -34.49 -16.36 16.99
N VAL A 317 -33.54 -16.10 17.89
CA VAL A 317 -32.11 -16.01 17.57
C VAL A 317 -31.56 -17.35 17.05
N ALA A 318 -31.95 -18.47 17.67
CA ALA A 318 -31.55 -19.80 17.23
C ALA A 318 -32.11 -20.15 15.83
N LEU A 319 -33.37 -19.80 15.55
CA LEU A 319 -33.98 -19.98 14.22
C LEU A 319 -33.30 -19.12 13.15
N ILE A 320 -32.95 -17.86 13.46
CA ILE A 320 -32.20 -16.98 12.55
C ILE A 320 -30.79 -17.54 12.29
N ALA A 321 -30.10 -18.01 13.32
CA ALA A 321 -28.78 -18.63 13.19
C ALA A 321 -28.84 -19.93 12.35
N ALA A 322 -29.84 -20.78 12.58
CA ALA A 322 -30.08 -21.99 11.80
C ALA A 322 -30.40 -21.67 10.33
N ALA A 323 -31.21 -20.64 10.06
CA ALA A 323 -31.52 -20.18 8.71
C ALA A 323 -30.27 -19.67 7.97
N PHE A 324 -29.40 -18.89 8.63
CA PHE A 324 -28.12 -18.49 8.05
C PHE A 324 -27.16 -19.68 7.82
N MET A 325 -27.13 -20.65 8.73
CA MET A 325 -26.32 -21.87 8.57
C MET A 325 -26.82 -22.73 7.40
N LEU A 326 -28.13 -22.92 7.26
CA LEU A 326 -28.75 -23.61 6.12
C LEU A 326 -28.50 -22.88 4.81
N PHE A 327 -28.61 -21.54 4.77
CA PHE A 327 -28.29 -20.74 3.59
C PHE A 327 -26.81 -20.85 3.21
N PHE A 328 -25.89 -20.85 4.19
CA PHE A 328 -24.47 -21.07 3.95
C PHE A 328 -24.19 -22.48 3.40
N LEU A 329 -24.77 -23.52 4.00
CA LEU A 329 -24.62 -24.91 3.53
C LEU A 329 -25.19 -25.11 2.12
N TYR A 330 -26.38 -24.56 1.84
CA TYR A 330 -26.97 -24.55 0.50
C TYR A 330 -26.03 -23.87 -0.51
N ARG A 331 -25.48 -22.69 -0.16
CA ARG A 331 -24.51 -21.98 -1.01
C ARG A 331 -23.24 -22.80 -1.26
N GLN A 332 -22.71 -23.49 -0.25
CA GLN A 332 -21.55 -24.37 -0.42
C GLN A 332 -21.86 -25.58 -1.31
N LEU A 333 -23.03 -26.22 -1.15
CA LEU A 333 -23.45 -27.36 -1.97
C LEU A 333 -23.68 -26.98 -3.44
N VAL A 334 -24.30 -25.81 -3.69
CA VAL A 334 -24.46 -25.26 -5.05
C VAL A 334 -23.11 -24.95 -5.69
N LEU A 335 -22.20 -24.29 -4.96
CA LEU A 335 -20.84 -24.03 -5.44
C LEU A 335 -20.00 -25.31 -5.63
N GLY A 336 -20.27 -26.35 -4.84
CA GLY A 336 -19.71 -27.69 -5.01
C GLY A 336 -20.13 -28.31 -6.33
N ARG A 337 -21.43 -28.45 -6.57
CA ARG A 337 -21.97 -29.00 -7.84
C ARG A 337 -21.49 -28.25 -9.07
N ILE A 338 -21.44 -26.91 -9.02
CA ILE A 338 -20.92 -26.09 -10.13
C ILE A 338 -19.44 -26.42 -10.41
N ARG A 339 -18.61 -26.65 -9.38
CA ARG A 339 -17.21 -27.09 -9.56
C ARG A 339 -17.13 -28.52 -10.10
N GLU A 340 -17.95 -29.43 -9.62
CA GLU A 340 -17.99 -30.83 -10.09
C GLU A 340 -18.42 -30.91 -11.57
N GLN A 341 -19.42 -30.12 -11.99
CA GLN A 341 -19.83 -29.98 -13.39
C GLN A 341 -18.70 -29.42 -14.24
N LEU A 342 -18.13 -28.25 -13.87
CA LEU A 342 -16.99 -27.65 -14.60
C LEU A 342 -15.77 -28.60 -14.69
N THR A 343 -15.53 -29.42 -13.67
CA THR A 343 -14.44 -30.42 -13.68
C THR A 343 -14.77 -31.62 -14.57
N THR A 344 -16.03 -32.02 -14.64
CA THR A 344 -16.51 -33.12 -15.49
C THR A 344 -16.50 -32.73 -16.95
N ASP A 345 -17.04 -31.55 -17.29
CA ASP A 345 -17.05 -31.00 -18.65
C ASP A 345 -15.62 -30.84 -19.19
N HIS A 346 -14.71 -30.28 -18.38
CA HIS A 346 -13.31 -30.14 -18.76
C HIS A 346 -12.63 -31.51 -18.98
N ARG A 347 -13.00 -32.54 -18.21
CA ARG A 347 -12.45 -33.91 -18.35
C ARG A 347 -13.00 -34.63 -19.57
N GLN A 348 -14.25 -34.42 -19.95
CA GLN A 348 -14.80 -34.93 -21.21
C GLN A 348 -14.11 -34.27 -22.40
N LEU A 349 -13.92 -32.94 -22.37
CA LEU A 349 -13.20 -32.18 -23.39
C LEU A 349 -11.73 -32.60 -23.57
N THR A 350 -11.05 -33.11 -22.53
CA THR A 350 -9.69 -33.67 -22.64
C THR A 350 -9.62 -35.18 -22.85
N THR A 351 -10.76 -35.86 -23.05
CA THR A 351 -10.82 -37.29 -23.44
C THR A 351 -11.40 -37.48 -24.85
N ALA A 352 -11.79 -36.39 -25.51
CA ALA A 352 -12.32 -36.36 -26.88
C ALA A 352 -11.33 -35.72 -27.89
N ILE A 353 -10.05 -35.63 -27.52
CA ILE A 353 -8.90 -35.14 -28.30
C ILE A 353 -7.77 -36.14 -28.10
#